data_AF-W0FMK5-F1
#
_entry.id   AF-W0FMK5-F1
#
_cell.length_a   1.000
_cell.length_b   1.000
_cell.length_c   1.000
_cell.angle_alpha   90.00
_cell.angle_beta   90.00
_cell.angle_gamma   90.00
#
_symmetry.space_group_name_H-M   'P 1'
#
loop_
_entity.id
_entity.type
_entity.pdbx_description
1 polymer ?
#
loop_
_entity_poly.entity_id
_entity_poly.type
_entity_poly.pdbx_seq_one_letter_code
_entity_poly.pdbx_strand_id
1 'polypeptide(L)'
;MPFKESGRSDFCMLIQNASWITMDQAASTVVPVFRKTFSAGFPVRSAVLEVTCDGVYEALLNNQRIGSFILAPGWTEYRKRLQVQSYDVTGLLQENNSLEITVANGWFRRTNAPWTGTQNPDEFLPAMLIAALHLVRKDGSEETILTDESWEVSESTVTLSGIFLGEDVDMTRKPAFVQAKCCDFPKSMLVPQEGPEVHEQETVYPRASFRTPKGEWVIDFGQNLTGYMAFDLEARAGGNHTRRKSPDCRQRPLSFR
;
A
#
# COMPACT_ATOMS: atom_id res chain seq x y z
N MET A 1 -42.03 3.77 -6.66
CA MET A 1 -41.88 3.76 -5.19
C MET A 1 -40.52 4.37 -4.88
N PRO A 2 -40.43 5.48 -4.13
CA PRO A 2 -39.14 6.06 -3.80
C PRO A 2 -38.50 5.22 -2.70
N PHE A 3 -37.25 4.83 -2.93
CA PHE A 3 -36.40 4.16 -1.94
C PHE A 3 -36.17 5.17 -0.81
N LYS A 4 -36.62 4.84 0.41
CA LYS A 4 -36.32 5.63 1.60
C LYS A 4 -34.83 5.51 1.87
N GLU A 5 -34.11 6.62 1.82
CA GLU A 5 -32.79 6.75 2.44
C GLU A 5 -32.96 6.55 3.95
N SER A 6 -32.69 5.32 4.40
CA SER A 6 -32.60 5.01 5.82
C SER A 6 -31.26 5.53 6.34
N GLY A 7 -31.34 6.60 7.14
CA GLY A 7 -30.35 7.07 8.10
C GLY A 7 -28.89 6.66 7.90
N ARG A 8 -28.08 7.57 7.34
CA ARG A 8 -26.65 7.62 7.70
C ARG A 8 -26.58 7.89 9.20
N SER A 9 -26.29 6.87 9.99
CA SER A 9 -25.77 7.09 11.34
C SER A 9 -24.48 7.89 11.18
N ASP A 10 -24.35 8.99 11.92
CA ASP A 10 -23.12 9.77 12.01
C ASP A 10 -21.99 8.89 12.57
N PHE A 11 -21.36 8.10 11.71
CA PHE A 11 -20.17 7.35 12.04
C PHE A 11 -19.02 8.37 12.08
N CYS A 12 -18.73 8.87 13.27
CA CYS A 12 -17.61 9.78 13.48
C CYS A 12 -16.30 8.98 13.36
N MET A 13 -15.74 8.92 12.14
CA MET A 13 -14.43 8.32 11.92
C MET A 13 -13.38 9.17 12.65
N LEU A 14 -12.64 8.57 13.59
CA LEU A 14 -11.64 9.25 14.41
C LEU A 14 -10.52 9.86 13.55
N ILE A 15 -10.26 9.27 12.39
CA ILE A 15 -9.34 9.74 11.36
C ILE A 15 -9.62 11.18 10.91
N GLN A 16 -10.85 11.71 11.09
CA GLN A 16 -11.18 13.10 10.78
C GLN A 16 -10.36 14.10 11.63
N ASN A 17 -9.95 13.68 12.83
CA ASN A 17 -9.13 14.50 13.73
C ASN A 17 -7.62 14.43 13.41
N ALA A 18 -7.19 13.48 12.58
CA ALA A 18 -5.78 13.31 12.22
C ALA A 18 -5.35 14.31 11.14
N SER A 19 -4.06 14.62 11.04
CA SER A 19 -3.52 15.44 9.94
C SER A 19 -3.05 14.55 8.80
N TRP A 20 -3.20 15.03 7.57
CA TRP A 20 -2.47 14.45 6.44
C TRP A 20 -0.97 14.70 6.62
N ILE A 21 -0.15 13.68 6.42
CA ILE A 21 1.31 13.76 6.54
C ILE A 21 2.02 13.32 5.27
N THR A 22 3.19 13.90 5.01
CA THR A 22 4.04 13.65 3.83
C THR A 22 5.53 13.70 4.20
N MET A 23 6.41 13.15 3.33
CA MET A 23 7.87 13.22 3.48
C MET A 23 8.44 14.61 3.17
N ASP A 24 8.04 15.17 2.03
CA ASP A 24 8.42 16.51 1.60
C ASP A 24 7.33 17.09 0.70
N GLN A 25 7.26 18.42 0.59
CA GLN A 25 6.31 19.08 -0.30
C GLN A 25 6.84 19.25 -1.73
N ALA A 26 8.10 18.92 -1.97
CA ALA A 26 8.67 18.92 -3.30
C ALA A 26 8.08 17.79 -4.17
N ALA A 27 7.99 18.06 -5.46
CA ALA A 27 7.56 17.08 -6.45
C ALA A 27 8.45 15.83 -6.38
N SER A 28 7.84 14.65 -6.15
CA SER A 28 8.59 13.41 -5.90
C SER A 28 7.83 12.16 -6.33
N THR A 29 8.56 11.13 -6.74
CA THR A 29 8.04 9.79 -7.10
C THR A 29 8.49 8.71 -6.12
N VAL A 30 9.09 9.11 -5.00
CA VAL A 30 9.56 8.19 -3.96
C VAL A 30 8.40 7.46 -3.31
N VAL A 31 8.65 6.23 -2.88
CA VAL A 31 7.72 5.42 -2.07
C VAL A 31 8.12 5.58 -0.60
N PRO A 32 7.44 6.44 0.19
CA PRO A 32 7.79 6.66 1.59
C PRO A 32 7.28 5.54 2.51
N VAL A 33 7.99 5.35 3.61
CA VAL A 33 7.59 4.56 4.78
C VAL A 33 7.39 5.53 5.95
N PHE A 34 6.14 5.71 6.38
CA PHE A 34 5.81 6.46 7.58
C PHE A 34 5.89 5.55 8.79
N ARG A 35 6.40 6.06 9.92
CA ARG A 35 6.55 5.29 11.15
C ARG A 35 6.09 6.06 12.37
N LYS A 36 5.41 5.35 13.26
CA LYS A 36 5.11 5.79 14.63
C LYS A 36 5.50 4.72 15.62
N THR A 37 6.32 5.11 16.59
CA THR A 37 6.57 4.30 17.78
C THR A 37 5.73 4.79 18.95
N PHE A 38 5.23 3.87 19.77
CA PHE A 38 4.38 4.20 20.92
C PHE A 38 4.35 3.05 21.93
N SER A 39 4.07 3.37 23.20
CA SER A 39 3.72 2.36 24.19
C SER A 39 2.21 2.20 24.23
N ALA A 40 1.71 0.96 24.22
CA ALA A 40 0.27 0.71 24.23
C ALA A 40 -0.34 0.76 25.64
N GLY A 41 0.46 0.90 26.70
CA GLY A 41 0.03 0.97 28.11
C GLY A 41 -0.97 -0.13 28.49
N PHE A 42 -0.46 -1.29 28.88
CA PHE A 42 -1.27 -2.50 29.12
C PHE A 42 -2.03 -2.47 30.45
N PRO A 43 -3.12 -3.25 30.57
CA PRO A 43 -3.68 -4.15 29.55
C PRO A 43 -4.64 -3.45 28.58
N VAL A 44 -4.45 -3.71 27.28
CA VAL A 44 -5.33 -3.21 26.20
C VAL A 44 -6.55 -4.12 26.05
N ARG A 45 -7.74 -3.52 25.89
CA ARG A 45 -9.02 -4.20 25.62
C ARG A 45 -9.31 -4.28 24.13
N SER A 46 -9.10 -3.19 23.40
CA SER A 46 -9.33 -3.12 21.95
C SER A 46 -8.41 -2.09 21.32
N ALA A 47 -7.99 -2.34 20.08
CA ALA A 47 -7.23 -1.41 19.28
C ALA A 47 -7.70 -1.47 17.81
N VAL A 48 -8.08 -0.31 17.25
CA VAL A 48 -8.59 -0.22 15.87
C VAL A 48 -7.79 0.83 15.11
N LEU A 49 -7.21 0.43 13.99
CA LEU A 49 -6.53 1.31 13.04
C LEU A 49 -7.48 1.71 11.92
N GLU A 50 -7.77 3.00 11.80
CA GLU A 50 -8.35 3.62 10.61
C GLU A 50 -7.23 4.19 9.75
N VAL A 51 -7.19 3.87 8.45
CA VAL A 51 -6.10 4.31 7.56
C VAL A 51 -6.57 4.48 6.12
N THR A 52 -6.01 5.47 5.44
CA THR A 52 -6.04 5.60 3.97
C THR A 52 -4.85 6.41 3.48
N CYS A 53 -4.59 6.39 2.18
CA CYS A 53 -3.63 7.24 1.52
C CYS A 53 -4.18 7.72 0.16
N ASP A 54 -3.53 8.69 -0.44
CA ASP A 54 -3.78 9.13 -1.82
C ASP A 54 -2.95 8.28 -2.81
N GLY A 55 -3.11 6.97 -2.80
CA GLY A 55 -2.29 6.05 -3.58
C GLY A 55 -2.71 4.62 -3.33
N VAL A 56 -1.74 3.77 -2.99
CA VAL A 56 -1.98 2.50 -2.29
C VAL A 56 -1.04 2.38 -1.10
N TYR A 57 -1.40 1.58 -0.09
CA TYR A 57 -0.53 1.37 1.07
C TYR A 57 -0.43 -0.10 1.51
N GLU A 58 0.63 -0.37 2.25
CA GLU A 58 0.78 -1.55 3.11
C GLU A 58 1.09 -1.07 4.53
N ALA A 59 0.45 -1.67 5.53
CA ALA A 59 0.66 -1.35 6.94
C ALA A 59 1.19 -2.56 7.71
N LEU A 60 2.18 -2.32 8.55
CA LEU A 60 2.85 -3.29 9.41
C LEU A 60 2.78 -2.78 10.85
N LEU A 61 2.36 -3.63 11.78
CA LEU A 61 2.50 -3.40 13.21
C LEU A 61 3.46 -4.44 13.76
N ASN A 62 4.57 -4.01 14.34
CA ASN A 62 5.61 -4.89 14.89
C ASN A 62 6.12 -5.92 13.86
N ASN A 63 6.36 -5.47 12.63
CA ASN A 63 6.74 -6.28 11.45
C ASN A 63 5.70 -7.33 11.03
N GLN A 64 4.46 -7.26 11.53
CA GLN A 64 3.36 -8.11 11.11
C GLN A 64 2.39 -7.30 10.26
N ARG A 65 2.02 -7.83 9.09
CA ARG A 65 1.09 -7.18 8.18
C ARG A 65 -0.28 -7.02 8.81
N ILE A 66 -0.86 -5.83 8.67
CA ILE A 66 -2.21 -5.51 9.09
C ILE A 66 -3.15 -5.76 7.91
N GLY A 67 -4.18 -6.58 8.15
CA GLY A 67 -5.17 -6.94 7.12
C GLY A 67 -4.56 -7.76 5.97
N SER A 68 -5.38 -7.98 4.94
CA SER A 68 -4.99 -8.72 3.73
C SER A 68 -5.45 -8.05 2.44
N PHE A 69 -5.92 -6.80 2.52
CA PHE A 69 -6.36 -6.03 1.37
C PHE A 69 -5.14 -5.59 0.54
N ILE A 70 -4.97 -6.22 -0.61
CA ILE A 70 -3.93 -5.89 -1.58
C ILE A 70 -4.33 -4.64 -2.35
N LEU A 71 -3.40 -3.69 -2.50
CA LEU A 71 -3.63 -2.40 -3.17
C LEU A 71 -4.75 -1.57 -2.51
N ALA A 72 -4.91 -1.67 -1.19
CA ALA A 72 -5.75 -0.76 -0.41
C ALA A 72 -5.30 0.70 -0.61
N PRO A 73 -6.19 1.71 -0.68
CA PRO A 73 -7.64 1.67 -0.47
C PRO A 73 -8.46 1.36 -1.74
N GLY A 74 -7.83 0.81 -2.78
CA GLY A 74 -8.43 0.59 -4.09
C GLY A 74 -8.45 1.84 -4.97
N TRP A 75 -9.27 1.81 -6.02
CA TRP A 75 -9.33 2.85 -7.03
C TRP A 75 -10.68 3.59 -6.99
N THR A 76 -10.63 4.89 -6.68
CA THR A 76 -11.79 5.78 -6.65
C THR A 76 -11.48 7.10 -7.35
N GLU A 77 -12.47 8.00 -7.40
CA GLU A 77 -12.20 9.41 -7.68
C GLU A 77 -11.69 10.10 -6.40
N TYR A 78 -10.38 10.01 -6.14
CA TYR A 78 -9.72 10.37 -4.87
C TYR A 78 -10.12 11.74 -4.29
N ARG A 79 -10.41 12.75 -5.13
CA ARG A 79 -10.83 14.10 -4.68
C ARG A 79 -12.32 14.22 -4.36
N LYS A 80 -13.15 13.23 -4.71
CA LYS A 80 -14.59 13.19 -4.41
C LYS A 80 -14.97 12.08 -3.43
N ARG A 81 -14.25 10.96 -3.45
CA ARG A 81 -14.47 9.81 -2.59
C ARG A 81 -13.16 9.05 -2.38
N LEU A 82 -12.72 8.93 -1.13
CA LEU A 82 -11.53 8.16 -0.74
C LEU A 82 -11.89 7.24 0.44
N GLN A 83 -11.61 5.95 0.28
CA GLN A 83 -12.08 4.92 1.18
C GLN A 83 -11.12 4.70 2.34
N VAL A 84 -11.64 4.70 3.56
CA VAL A 84 -10.90 4.42 4.80
C VAL A 84 -11.16 2.97 5.21
N GLN A 85 -10.08 2.23 5.48
CA GLN A 85 -10.18 0.88 6.03
C GLN A 85 -10.00 0.93 7.55
N SER A 86 -10.72 0.05 8.25
CA SER A 86 -10.65 -0.10 9.69
C SER A 86 -10.23 -1.53 10.04
N TYR A 87 -9.11 -1.68 10.76
CA TYR A 87 -8.57 -2.98 11.14
C TYR A 87 -8.52 -3.14 12.66
N ASP A 88 -9.03 -4.26 13.18
CA ASP A 88 -8.76 -4.66 14.55
C ASP A 88 -7.31 -5.15 14.65
N VAL A 89 -6.49 -4.42 15.41
CA VAL A 89 -5.06 -4.69 15.61
C VAL A 89 -4.76 -5.10 17.06
N THR A 90 -5.79 -5.38 17.86
CA THR A 90 -5.66 -5.68 19.30
C THR A 90 -4.67 -6.82 19.55
N GLY A 91 -4.74 -7.88 18.75
CA GLY A 91 -3.90 -9.08 18.88
C GLY A 91 -2.45 -8.90 18.44
N LEU A 92 -2.11 -7.78 17.80
CA LEU A 92 -0.77 -7.48 17.28
C LEU A 92 0.05 -6.60 18.24
N LEU A 93 -0.59 -6.03 19.26
CA LEU A 93 0.04 -5.09 20.18
C LEU A 93 1.03 -5.77 21.12
N GLN A 94 2.13 -5.06 21.35
CA GLN A 94 3.19 -5.36 22.32
C GLN A 94 3.36 -4.16 23.27
N GLU A 95 4.16 -4.28 24.34
CA GLU A 95 4.40 -3.17 25.29
C GLU A 95 4.89 -1.89 24.59
N ASN A 96 5.85 -2.05 23.68
CA ASN A 96 6.38 -1.02 22.80
C ASN A 96 6.09 -1.45 21.36
N ASN A 97 5.53 -0.54 20.57
CA ASN A 97 5.07 -0.84 19.22
C ASN A 97 5.77 0.02 18.18
N SER A 98 5.92 -0.53 16.98
CA SER A 98 6.24 0.21 15.76
C SER A 98 5.13 -0.02 14.74
N LEU A 99 4.41 1.03 14.38
CA LEU A 99 3.48 1.05 13.25
C LEU A 99 4.19 1.67 12.06
N GLU A 100 4.34 0.91 10.99
CA GLU A 100 4.95 1.34 9.73
C GLU A 100 3.92 1.25 8.60
N ILE A 101 3.82 2.30 7.78
CA ILE A 101 2.89 2.37 6.66
C ILE A 101 3.64 2.85 5.42
N THR A 102 3.80 1.95 4.46
CA THR A 102 4.40 2.25 3.16
C THR A 102 3.33 2.76 2.21
N VAL A 103 3.55 3.92 1.58
CA VAL A 103 2.62 4.50 0.61
C VAL A 103 3.26 4.52 -0.78
N ALA A 104 2.60 3.88 -1.74
CA ALA A 104 3.06 3.80 -3.12
C ALA A 104 2.10 4.54 -4.07
N ASN A 105 2.56 4.76 -5.31
CA ASN A 105 1.89 5.63 -6.30
C ASN A 105 0.44 5.23 -6.61
N GLY A 106 0.17 3.92 -6.66
CA GLY A 106 -1.16 3.40 -6.97
C GLY A 106 -1.74 3.94 -8.28
N TRP A 107 -3.07 4.08 -8.32
CA TRP A 107 -3.77 4.73 -9.44
C TRP A 107 -3.77 6.25 -9.38
N PHE A 108 -3.52 6.85 -8.20
CA PHE A 108 -3.58 8.31 -8.00
C PHE A 108 -2.47 9.05 -8.76
N ARG A 109 -1.21 8.67 -8.53
CA ARG A 109 -0.03 9.31 -9.16
C ARG A 109 0.33 8.73 -10.51
N ARG A 110 -0.47 7.78 -11.03
CA ARG A 110 -0.34 7.08 -12.33
C ARG A 110 0.81 7.59 -13.21
N THR A 111 1.99 7.00 -13.04
CA THR A 111 3.19 7.33 -13.80
C THR A 111 3.12 6.73 -15.20
N ASN A 112 3.31 7.54 -16.23
CA ASN A 112 3.42 7.11 -17.64
C ASN A 112 2.39 6.05 -18.09
N ALA A 113 1.09 6.39 -18.09
CA ALA A 113 0.08 5.55 -18.72
C ALA A 113 -0.01 5.85 -20.23
N PRO A 114 0.59 5.01 -21.10
CA PRO A 114 0.78 5.35 -22.52
C PRO A 114 -0.53 5.50 -23.31
N TRP A 115 -1.65 5.02 -22.78
CA TRP A 115 -2.94 5.00 -23.49
C TRP A 115 -3.79 6.27 -23.33
N THR A 116 -3.42 7.22 -22.46
CA THR A 116 -4.27 8.41 -22.22
C THR A 116 -3.86 9.66 -22.95
N GLY A 117 -2.67 9.71 -23.57
CA GLY A 117 -2.21 10.90 -24.32
C GLY A 117 -2.06 12.20 -23.51
N THR A 118 -2.37 12.20 -22.22
CA THR A 118 -2.31 13.33 -21.30
C THR A 118 -1.41 13.03 -20.10
N GLN A 119 -0.61 14.02 -19.70
CA GLN A 119 0.16 13.99 -18.46
C GLN A 119 -0.81 13.98 -17.27
N ASN A 120 -0.53 13.16 -16.25
CA ASN A 120 -1.31 13.17 -15.02
C ASN A 120 -0.83 14.35 -14.16
N PRO A 121 -1.68 15.35 -13.85
CA PRO A 121 -1.26 16.51 -13.06
C PRO A 121 -0.84 16.12 -11.62
N ASP A 122 -1.32 14.98 -11.13
CA ASP A 122 -1.02 14.48 -9.80
C ASP A 122 0.24 13.57 -9.77
N GLU A 123 0.91 13.33 -10.91
CA GLU A 123 2.02 12.36 -11.04
C GLU A 123 3.20 12.62 -10.11
N PHE A 124 3.48 13.90 -9.87
CA PHE A 124 4.60 14.33 -9.05
C PHE A 124 4.18 14.84 -7.68
N LEU A 125 2.90 14.73 -7.31
CA LEU A 125 2.49 15.07 -5.95
C LEU A 125 3.14 14.10 -4.95
N PRO A 126 3.68 14.59 -3.83
CA PRO A 126 4.28 13.71 -2.83
C PRO A 126 3.23 12.76 -2.23
N ALA A 127 3.67 11.63 -1.69
CA ALA A 127 2.77 10.67 -1.07
C ALA A 127 2.20 11.16 0.26
N MET A 128 0.88 11.04 0.44
CA MET A 128 0.20 11.52 1.64
C MET A 128 -0.50 10.36 2.36
N LEU A 129 -0.36 10.35 3.68
CA LEU A 129 -0.96 9.37 4.58
C LEU A 129 -1.87 10.09 5.58
N ILE A 130 -2.99 9.47 5.93
CA ILE A 130 -3.77 9.83 7.10
C ILE A 130 -4.18 8.55 7.83
N ALA A 131 -4.02 8.52 9.15
CA ALA A 131 -4.41 7.38 9.96
C ALA A 131 -4.75 7.79 11.41
N ALA A 132 -5.57 6.97 12.06
CA ALA A 132 -5.89 7.06 13.47
C ALA A 132 -5.90 5.66 14.09
N LEU A 133 -5.12 5.46 15.15
CA LEU A 133 -5.13 4.24 15.95
C LEU A 133 -5.83 4.54 17.29
N HIS A 134 -7.02 4.00 17.47
CA HIS A 134 -7.78 4.10 18.72
C HIS A 134 -7.44 2.93 19.63
N LEU A 135 -7.05 3.23 20.86
CA LEU A 135 -6.72 2.28 21.91
C LEU A 135 -7.71 2.44 23.05
N VAL A 136 -8.27 1.32 23.51
CA VAL A 136 -9.06 1.29 24.75
C VAL A 136 -8.44 0.29 25.70
N ARG A 137 -8.09 0.73 26.90
CA ARG A 137 -7.52 -0.11 27.96
C ARG A 137 -8.62 -0.80 28.77
N LYS A 138 -8.24 -1.81 29.57
CA LYS A 138 -9.22 -2.54 30.40
C LYS A 138 -9.81 -1.69 31.54
N ASP A 139 -9.11 -0.64 31.98
CA ASP A 139 -9.63 0.32 32.96
C ASP A 139 -10.64 1.33 32.35
N GLY A 140 -10.85 1.27 31.03
CA GLY A 140 -11.74 2.16 30.29
C GLY A 140 -11.10 3.45 29.82
N SER A 141 -9.82 3.70 30.11
CA SER A 141 -9.10 4.83 29.53
C SER A 141 -8.88 4.62 28.02
N GLU A 142 -8.97 5.71 27.27
CA GLU A 142 -8.83 5.71 25.82
C GLU A 142 -7.69 6.63 25.39
N GLU A 143 -7.04 6.26 24.30
CA GLU A 143 -6.00 7.06 23.65
C GLU A 143 -6.19 6.93 22.14
N THR A 144 -6.04 8.02 21.40
CA THR A 144 -6.00 7.97 19.93
C THR A 144 -4.68 8.51 19.45
N ILE A 145 -3.92 7.68 18.75
CA ILE A 145 -2.68 8.08 18.09
C ILE A 145 -3.06 8.50 16.68
N LEU A 146 -2.94 9.78 16.40
CA LEU A 146 -3.28 10.39 15.11
C LEU A 146 -2.02 10.58 14.26
N THR A 147 -2.15 10.60 12.94
CA THR A 147 -1.09 11.12 12.06
C THR A 147 -0.90 12.61 12.28
N ASP A 148 0.34 13.02 12.56
CA ASP A 148 0.77 14.39 12.82
C ASP A 148 2.30 14.52 12.62
N GLU A 149 2.87 15.68 12.96
CA GLU A 149 4.33 15.94 12.82
C GLU A 149 5.20 15.16 13.81
N SER A 150 4.62 14.40 14.74
CA SER A 150 5.39 13.50 15.62
C SER A 150 5.71 12.15 14.98
N TRP A 151 5.25 11.92 13.76
CA TRP A 151 5.61 10.76 12.95
C TRP A 151 6.96 10.97 12.27
N GLU A 152 7.62 9.85 11.99
CA GLU A 152 8.82 9.82 11.17
C GLU A 152 8.49 9.28 9.78
N VAL A 153 9.34 9.60 8.80
CA VAL A 153 9.19 9.14 7.42
C VAL A 153 10.56 8.96 6.76
N SER A 154 10.70 7.91 5.97
CA SER A 154 11.89 7.63 5.17
C SER A 154 11.51 7.22 3.75
N GLU A 155 12.44 7.26 2.81
CA GLU A 155 12.25 6.53 1.55
C GLU A 155 12.25 5.02 1.82
N SER A 156 11.58 4.22 1.00
CA SER A 156 11.68 2.76 1.06
C SER A 156 12.85 2.23 0.21
N THR A 157 13.00 0.91 0.18
CA THR A 157 13.85 0.22 -0.80
C THR A 157 13.22 0.15 -2.19
N VAL A 158 11.93 0.47 -2.34
CA VAL A 158 11.24 0.56 -3.62
C VAL A 158 11.61 1.87 -4.32
N THR A 159 12.28 1.78 -5.46
CA THR A 159 12.79 2.93 -6.23
C THR A 159 11.90 3.28 -7.43
N LEU A 160 11.08 2.33 -7.89
CA LEU A 160 10.03 2.55 -8.89
C LEU A 160 8.78 1.81 -8.43
N SER A 161 7.62 2.46 -8.49
CA SER A 161 6.33 1.81 -8.27
C SER A 161 5.32 2.35 -9.28
N GLY A 162 4.80 1.49 -10.15
CA GLY A 162 3.70 1.85 -11.04
C GLY A 162 2.85 0.66 -11.43
N ILE A 163 1.53 0.81 -11.38
CA ILE A 163 0.56 -0.23 -11.78
C ILE A 163 0.85 -0.79 -13.19
N PHE A 164 1.37 0.04 -14.09
CA PHE A 164 1.70 -0.35 -15.47
C PHE A 164 3.19 -0.60 -15.72
N LEU A 165 4.07 -0.04 -14.89
CA LEU A 165 5.52 -0.11 -15.07
C LEU A 165 6.17 -1.26 -14.29
N GLY A 166 5.45 -1.79 -13.29
CA GLY A 166 6.01 -2.74 -12.34
C GLY A 166 6.64 -2.04 -11.14
N GLU A 167 7.57 -2.73 -10.50
CA GLU A 167 8.27 -2.28 -9.31
C GLU A 167 9.77 -2.57 -9.44
N ASP A 168 10.60 -1.59 -9.09
CA ASP A 168 12.05 -1.78 -8.90
C ASP A 168 12.37 -1.64 -7.42
N VAL A 169 13.20 -2.56 -6.91
CA VAL A 169 13.61 -2.61 -5.50
C VAL A 169 15.12 -2.66 -5.41
N ASP A 170 15.70 -1.75 -4.63
CA ASP A 170 17.12 -1.74 -4.28
C ASP A 170 17.29 -2.00 -2.78
N MET A 171 17.56 -3.27 -2.46
CA MET A 171 17.75 -3.76 -1.09
C MET A 171 19.08 -3.29 -0.46
N THR A 172 19.97 -2.61 -1.21
CA THR A 172 21.21 -2.06 -0.66
C THR A 172 21.03 -0.70 0.00
N ARG A 173 19.89 -0.05 -0.26
CA ARG A 173 19.56 1.26 0.30
C ARG A 173 19.37 1.16 1.81
N LYS A 174 19.81 2.21 2.51
CA LYS A 174 19.58 2.40 3.94
C LYS A 174 19.04 3.82 4.18
N PRO A 175 17.77 4.07 3.81
CA PRO A 175 17.18 5.39 3.99
C PRO A 175 17.13 5.76 5.47
N ALA A 176 17.38 7.04 5.77
CA ALA A 176 17.25 7.55 7.12
C ALA A 176 15.83 8.05 7.35
N PHE A 177 15.31 7.82 8.56
CA PHE A 177 14.07 8.45 9.00
C PHE A 177 14.30 9.91 9.33
N VAL A 178 13.42 10.76 8.82
CA VAL A 178 13.30 12.18 9.13
C VAL A 178 11.91 12.45 9.68
N GLN A 179 11.68 13.66 10.20
CA GLN A 179 10.36 14.02 10.71
C GLN A 179 9.36 14.22 9.56
N ALA A 180 8.14 13.68 9.72
CA ALA A 180 7.07 13.88 8.75
C ALA A 180 6.53 15.31 8.82
N LYS A 181 6.01 15.81 7.69
CA LYS A 181 5.41 17.14 7.59
C LYS A 181 3.90 17.01 7.45
N CYS A 182 3.14 17.85 8.15
CA CYS A 182 1.73 18.02 7.84
C CYS A 182 1.53 18.66 6.46
N CYS A 183 0.45 18.30 5.78
CA CYS A 183 0.03 18.91 4.53
C CYS A 183 -1.48 19.12 4.49
N ASP A 184 -1.90 20.06 3.65
CA ASP A 184 -3.32 20.34 3.42
C ASP A 184 -3.86 19.44 2.32
N PHE A 185 -4.76 18.54 2.70
CA PHE A 185 -5.59 17.80 1.77
C PHE A 185 -7.01 17.69 2.35
N PRO A 186 -8.07 17.74 1.53
CA PRO A 186 -9.42 17.67 2.05
C PRO A 186 -9.65 16.39 2.88
N LYS A 187 -10.65 16.40 3.76
CA LYS A 187 -11.13 15.20 4.46
C LYS A 187 -12.61 14.91 4.25
N SER A 188 -13.31 15.85 3.60
CA SER A 188 -14.73 15.75 3.28
C SER A 188 -15.06 14.63 2.29
N MET A 189 -14.06 14.13 1.57
CA MET A 189 -14.18 12.99 0.66
C MET A 189 -13.93 11.63 1.33
N LEU A 190 -13.48 11.61 2.59
CA LEU A 190 -13.25 10.35 3.30
C LEU A 190 -14.59 9.65 3.56
N VAL A 191 -14.66 8.38 3.18
CA VAL A 191 -15.82 7.51 3.42
C VAL A 191 -15.33 6.16 3.94
N PRO A 192 -16.14 5.42 4.71
CA PRO A 192 -15.82 4.03 5.05
C PRO A 192 -15.63 3.17 3.79
N GLN A 193 -14.87 2.08 3.89
CA GLN A 193 -14.72 1.10 2.82
C GLN A 193 -16.09 0.59 2.32
N GLU A 194 -16.30 0.64 1.02
CA GLU A 194 -17.48 0.15 0.33
C GLU A 194 -17.09 -0.91 -0.71
N GLY A 195 -17.85 -2.00 -0.75
CA GLY A 195 -17.60 -3.08 -1.70
C GLY A 195 -16.46 -4.03 -1.30
N PRO A 196 -16.17 -5.04 -2.12
CA PRO A 196 -15.23 -6.09 -1.78
C PRO A 196 -13.78 -5.59 -1.83
N GLU A 197 -12.98 -6.11 -0.91
CA GLU A 197 -11.54 -5.95 -0.89
C GLU A 197 -10.88 -6.90 -1.90
N VAL A 198 -9.74 -6.48 -2.44
CA VAL A 198 -8.91 -7.31 -3.32
C VAL A 198 -7.97 -8.13 -2.44
N HIS A 199 -8.09 -9.45 -2.49
CA HIS A 199 -7.23 -10.36 -1.74
C HIS A 199 -6.55 -11.35 -2.68
N GLU A 200 -5.39 -11.85 -2.26
CA GLU A 200 -4.80 -13.05 -2.86
C GLU A 200 -5.78 -14.21 -2.74
N GLN A 201 -6.11 -14.85 -3.87
CA GLN A 201 -7.08 -15.96 -3.93
C GLN A 201 -6.38 -17.32 -4.01
N GLU A 202 -5.33 -17.40 -4.82
CA GLU A 202 -4.62 -18.64 -5.12
C GLU A 202 -3.11 -18.40 -5.28
N THR A 203 -2.31 -19.39 -4.89
CA THR A 203 -0.90 -19.46 -5.23
C THR A 203 -0.73 -20.46 -6.37
N VAL A 204 -0.28 -19.99 -7.53
CA VAL A 204 -0.03 -20.82 -8.71
C VAL A 204 1.47 -21.00 -8.90
N TYR A 205 1.93 -22.25 -8.89
CA TYR A 205 3.34 -22.59 -9.13
C TYR A 205 3.62 -22.75 -10.63
N PRO A 206 4.85 -22.44 -11.10
CA PRO A 206 5.24 -22.66 -12.49
C PRO A 206 5.06 -24.12 -12.90
N ARG A 207 4.55 -24.36 -14.11
CA ARG A 207 4.50 -25.70 -14.73
C ARG A 207 5.78 -26.06 -15.45
N ALA A 208 6.51 -25.07 -15.97
CA ALA A 208 7.78 -25.29 -16.65
C ALA A 208 8.70 -24.07 -16.53
N SER A 209 10.00 -24.33 -16.65
CA SER A 209 11.02 -23.31 -16.87
C SER A 209 11.99 -23.77 -17.95
N PHE A 210 12.35 -22.87 -18.86
CA PHE A 210 13.24 -23.20 -19.97
C PHE A 210 14.02 -21.97 -20.44
N ARG A 211 15.09 -22.18 -21.23
CA ARG A 211 15.87 -21.09 -21.82
C ARG A 211 15.46 -20.81 -23.26
N THR A 212 15.38 -19.54 -23.63
CA THR A 212 15.21 -19.14 -25.04
C THR A 212 16.49 -19.45 -25.84
N PRO A 213 16.44 -19.46 -27.18
CA PRO A 213 17.65 -19.54 -28.00
C PRO A 213 18.66 -18.41 -27.74
N LYS A 214 18.23 -17.30 -27.14
CA LYS A 214 19.08 -16.18 -26.71
C LYS A 214 19.64 -16.34 -25.28
N GLY A 215 19.30 -17.42 -24.59
CA GLY A 215 19.79 -17.75 -23.25
C GLY A 215 18.97 -17.18 -22.09
N GLU A 216 17.86 -16.48 -22.36
CA GLU A 216 16.98 -15.90 -21.33
C GLU A 216 16.15 -17.00 -20.67
N TRP A 217 15.87 -16.89 -19.37
CA TRP A 217 14.92 -17.79 -18.71
C TRP A 217 13.47 -17.36 -18.98
N VAL A 218 12.63 -18.35 -19.29
CA VAL A 218 11.17 -18.21 -19.38
C VAL A 218 10.55 -19.12 -18.33
N ILE A 219 9.61 -18.57 -17.57
CA ILE A 219 8.81 -19.28 -16.58
C ILE A 219 7.37 -19.35 -17.09
N ASP A 220 6.88 -20.57 -17.30
CA ASP A 220 5.53 -20.83 -17.80
C ASP A 220 4.65 -21.37 -16.67
N PHE A 221 3.62 -20.61 -16.32
CA PHE A 221 2.62 -20.98 -15.30
C PHE A 221 1.52 -21.90 -15.87
N GLY A 222 1.48 -22.10 -17.19
CA GLY A 222 0.44 -22.88 -17.88
C GLY A 222 -0.94 -22.23 -17.91
N GLN A 223 -1.04 -20.98 -17.45
CA GLN A 223 -2.26 -20.19 -17.37
C GLN A 223 -1.92 -18.71 -17.51
N ASN A 224 -2.82 -17.95 -18.15
CA ASN A 224 -2.77 -16.49 -18.10
C ASN A 224 -3.42 -16.00 -16.79
N LEU A 225 -2.66 -15.25 -15.98
CA LEU A 225 -3.00 -14.88 -14.61
C LEU A 225 -2.86 -13.37 -14.38
N THR A 226 -3.71 -12.83 -13.51
CA THR A 226 -3.59 -11.48 -12.95
C THR A 226 -3.07 -11.58 -11.52
N GLY A 227 -2.05 -10.79 -11.20
CA GLY A 227 -1.34 -10.84 -9.92
C GLY A 227 0.14 -10.52 -10.09
N TYR A 228 0.91 -10.78 -9.03
CA TYR A 228 2.36 -10.63 -8.93
C TYR A 228 3.01 -11.97 -8.63
N MET A 229 4.34 -12.04 -8.75
CA MET A 229 5.12 -13.24 -8.47
C MET A 229 5.88 -13.07 -7.15
N ALA A 230 5.84 -14.11 -6.31
CA ALA A 230 6.78 -14.28 -5.22
C ALA A 230 7.94 -15.19 -5.67
N PHE A 231 9.14 -14.92 -5.19
CA PHE A 231 10.32 -15.75 -5.45
C PHE A 231 11.40 -15.50 -4.39
N ASP A 232 12.18 -16.53 -4.11
CA ASP A 232 13.39 -16.41 -3.31
C ASP A 232 14.59 -16.19 -4.25
N LEU A 233 15.52 -15.33 -3.82
CA LEU A 233 16.73 -15.03 -4.57
C LEU A 233 17.93 -14.97 -3.63
N GLU A 234 18.92 -15.82 -3.90
CA GLU A 234 20.26 -15.67 -3.36
C GLU A 234 21.11 -14.91 -4.37
N ALA A 235 21.49 -13.68 -4.04
CA ALA A 235 22.32 -12.83 -4.88
C ALA A 235 23.46 -12.20 -4.08
N ARG A 236 24.58 -11.94 -4.75
CA ARG A 236 25.64 -11.08 -4.19
C ARG A 236 25.17 -9.62 -4.22
N ALA A 237 25.56 -8.84 -3.22
CA ALA A 237 25.28 -7.41 -3.19
C ALA A 237 25.73 -6.73 -4.49
N GLY A 238 24.85 -5.91 -5.09
CA GLY A 238 25.10 -5.22 -6.37
C GLY A 238 24.67 -5.96 -7.64
N GLY A 239 24.09 -7.16 -7.55
CA GLY A 239 23.55 -7.87 -8.73
C GLY A 239 22.20 -7.31 -9.19
N ASN A 240 22.11 -6.80 -10.43
CA ASN A 240 20.86 -6.33 -11.02
C ASN A 240 20.05 -7.49 -11.65
N HIS A 241 18.77 -7.60 -11.29
CA HIS A 241 17.87 -8.64 -11.80
C HIS A 241 16.58 -7.99 -12.31
N THR A 242 16.41 -7.96 -13.63
CA THR A 242 15.22 -7.37 -14.26
C THR A 242 14.21 -8.45 -14.65
N ARG A 243 12.93 -8.22 -14.34
CA ARG A 243 11.82 -9.08 -14.76
C ARG A 243 10.93 -8.36 -15.78
N ARG A 244 10.38 -9.10 -16.74
CA ARG A 244 9.41 -8.62 -17.72
C ARG A 244 8.27 -9.62 -17.83
N LYS A 245 7.02 -9.16 -17.73
CA LYS A 245 5.82 -9.98 -17.95
C LYS A 245 5.37 -9.84 -19.41
N SER A 246 5.16 -10.95 -20.11
CA SER A 246 4.57 -10.96 -21.46
C SER A 246 3.28 -11.77 -21.45
N PRO A 247 2.14 -11.23 -21.91
CA PRO A 247 0.89 -11.97 -22.00
C PRO A 247 0.81 -12.94 -23.19
N ASP A 248 1.73 -12.84 -24.16
CA ASP A 248 1.72 -13.66 -25.38
C ASP A 248 3.12 -14.23 -25.65
N CYS A 249 3.40 -15.42 -25.09
CA CYS A 249 4.49 -16.24 -25.59
C CYS A 249 3.88 -17.19 -26.62
N ARG A 250 3.90 -16.80 -27.91
CA ARG A 250 3.37 -17.62 -29.00
C ARG A 250 4.02 -19.00 -28.97
N GLN A 251 3.31 -19.99 -28.43
CA GLN A 251 3.66 -21.39 -28.59
C GLN A 251 3.53 -21.72 -30.08
N ARG A 252 4.66 -21.92 -30.78
CA ARG A 252 4.62 -22.57 -32.08
C ARG A 252 4.33 -24.05 -31.83
N PRO A 253 3.34 -24.67 -32.50
CA PRO A 253 3.17 -26.11 -32.45
C PRO A 253 4.37 -26.75 -33.14
N LEU A 254 5.22 -27.44 -32.38
CA LEU A 254 6.19 -28.37 -32.94
C LEU A 254 5.43 -29.62 -33.36
N SER A 255 5.11 -29.69 -34.66
CA SER A 255 4.71 -30.93 -35.31
C SER A 255 5.92 -31.87 -35.37
N PHE A 256 5.85 -33.01 -34.69
CA PHE A 256 6.83 -34.08 -34.81
C PHE A 256 6.58 -34.88 -36.09
N ARG A 257 7.63 -35.13 -36.87
CA ARG A 257 7.86 -36.40 -37.55
C ARG A 257 9.06 -37.05 -36.90
#